data_AF-A0A946NKP9-F1
#
_entry.id   AF-A0A946NKP9-F1
#
_cell.length_a   1.000
_cell.length_b   1.000
_cell.length_c   1.000
_cell.angle_alpha   90.00
_cell.angle_beta   90.00
_cell.angle_gamma   90.00
#
_symmetry.space_group_name_H-M   'P 1'
#
loop_
_entity.id
_entity.type
_entity.pdbx_description
1 polymer ?
#
loop_
_entity_poly.entity_id
_entity_poly.type
_entity_poly.pdbx_seq_one_letter_code
_entity_poly.pdbx_strand_id
1 'polypeptide(L)'
;SLEKDGDFEISCLKSGDHREDSGFYFRYGAFDFISTIDANLVNNDRFPHKATIFACNIHIGSGEYPLCFDSISEEEKVAIMKKNLDDGINQIDSYLSTIQPKYFLPYGGFMEAKAPRDKIIREKMIANIPVSYESVCNKNKVKLCDANEATVFEFMGSHLEKKYVPSRPSINVTDEDVVSEISYIKEKFHEIKNGLVLEYFENSNFNDQLSLYLSWTSDDFLSIYKTVYIDFSGDKPRAKFLDNFNWGKLKKEFDPDFESNRLLYLKVRREILNQLIEESLPWENVAAGYQMRFDRIPDIYNQEFWCYFTNQYIYQPQ
;
A
#
# COMPACT_ATOMS: atom_id res chain seq x y z
N SER A 1 34.15 20.15 -10.75
CA SER A 1 33.12 20.99 -11.38
C SER A 1 32.34 20.11 -12.33
N LEU A 2 31.09 19.76 -11.99
CA LEU A 2 30.17 19.24 -12.99
C LEU A 2 29.88 20.42 -13.93
N GLU A 3 30.48 20.39 -15.12
CA GLU A 3 30.04 21.27 -16.20
C GLU A 3 28.52 21.04 -16.35
N LYS A 4 27.76 22.12 -16.48
CA LYS A 4 26.32 22.04 -16.78
C LYS A 4 26.18 21.34 -18.11
N ASP A 5 25.96 20.03 -18.09
CA ASP A 5 25.53 19.28 -19.25
C ASP A 5 24.10 19.75 -19.54
N GLY A 6 23.96 20.68 -20.48
CA GLY A 6 22.68 21.32 -20.83
C GLY A 6 21.65 20.34 -21.42
N ASP A 7 22.04 19.08 -21.59
CA ASP A 7 21.23 18.03 -22.22
C ASP A 7 20.46 17.16 -21.20
N PHE A 8 20.73 17.28 -19.89
CA PHE A 8 20.00 16.55 -18.85
C PHE A 8 19.03 17.46 -18.06
N GLU A 9 17.75 17.08 -18.07
CA GLU A 9 16.70 17.73 -17.29
C GLU A 9 16.00 16.69 -16.42
N ILE A 10 15.66 17.05 -15.18
CA ILE A 10 14.87 16.21 -14.29
C ILE A 10 13.83 17.07 -13.57
N SER A 11 12.63 16.51 -13.37
CA SER A 11 11.53 17.17 -12.67
C SER A 11 10.80 16.16 -11.80
N CYS A 12 10.55 16.54 -10.56
CA CYS A 12 9.63 15.82 -9.68
C CYS A 12 8.20 16.28 -9.98
N LEU A 13 7.28 15.32 -10.14
CA LEU A 13 5.89 15.55 -10.45
C LEU A 13 5.04 15.26 -9.21
N LYS A 14 4.38 16.29 -8.67
CA LYS A 14 3.63 16.19 -7.42
C LYS A 14 2.48 15.18 -7.52
N SER A 15 2.26 14.35 -6.49
CA SER A 15 1.03 13.57 -6.37
C SER A 15 -0.21 14.46 -6.24
N GLY A 16 -1.32 14.05 -6.85
CA GLY A 16 -2.60 14.78 -6.80
C GLY A 16 -3.48 14.40 -5.62
N ASP A 17 -3.13 13.34 -4.86
CA ASP A 17 -3.92 12.84 -3.72
C ASP A 17 -3.40 13.29 -2.34
N HIS A 18 -2.50 14.28 -2.32
CA HIS A 18 -1.90 14.85 -1.12
C HIS A 18 -1.04 13.90 -0.28
N ARG A 19 -0.72 12.70 -0.77
CA ARG A 19 0.33 11.85 -0.18
C ARG A 19 1.71 12.45 -0.46
N GLU A 20 2.69 12.08 0.37
CA GLU A 20 4.12 12.41 0.21
C GLU A 20 4.77 11.56 -0.92
N ASP A 21 4.04 11.35 -2.02
CA ASP A 21 4.46 10.57 -3.18
C ASP A 21 4.75 11.50 -4.37
N SER A 22 5.50 10.99 -5.35
CA SER A 22 5.75 11.73 -6.58
C SER A 22 5.97 10.82 -7.78
N GLY A 23 5.53 11.31 -8.93
CA GLY A 23 6.09 10.86 -10.19
C GLY A 23 7.39 11.60 -10.49
N PHE A 24 8.07 11.20 -11.56
CA PHE A 24 9.20 11.96 -12.08
C PHE A 24 9.25 11.94 -13.59
N TYR A 25 9.88 12.98 -14.11
CA TYR A 25 10.24 13.11 -15.50
C TYR A 25 11.74 13.34 -15.59
N PHE A 26 12.43 12.68 -16.52
CA PHE A 26 13.76 13.13 -16.91
C PHE A 26 13.95 13.04 -18.42
N ARG A 27 14.89 13.84 -18.91
CA ARG A 27 15.29 13.89 -20.30
C ARG A 27 16.81 13.90 -20.40
N TYR A 28 17.33 13.16 -21.36
CA TYR A 28 18.73 13.21 -21.78
C TYR A 28 18.82 13.25 -23.31
N GLY A 29 19.15 14.42 -23.87
CA GLY A 29 19.19 14.63 -25.32
C GLY A 29 17.83 14.37 -25.99
N ALA A 30 17.74 13.28 -26.77
CA ALA A 30 16.53 12.84 -27.47
C ALA A 30 15.72 11.79 -26.71
N PHE A 31 16.20 11.32 -25.55
CA PHE A 31 15.53 10.36 -24.70
C PHE A 31 14.77 11.09 -23.59
N ASP A 32 13.54 10.66 -23.32
CA ASP A 32 12.73 11.18 -22.22
C ASP A 32 11.85 10.10 -21.59
N PHE A 33 11.73 10.17 -20.28
CA PHE A 33 11.13 9.14 -19.45
C PHE A 33 10.17 9.80 -18.47
N ILE A 34 8.93 9.31 -18.45
CA ILE A 34 7.91 9.70 -17.47
C ILE A 34 7.60 8.47 -16.64
N SER A 35 7.59 8.62 -15.32
CA SER A 35 6.98 7.64 -14.43
C SER A 35 6.02 8.27 -13.45
N THR A 36 4.88 7.61 -13.25
CA THR A 36 3.96 7.92 -12.14
C THR A 36 4.36 7.24 -10.84
N ILE A 37 5.29 6.27 -10.88
CA ILE A 37 5.56 5.36 -9.77
C ILE A 37 4.24 4.74 -9.29
N ASP A 38 3.97 4.82 -8.00
CA ASP A 38 2.76 4.43 -7.28
C ASP A 38 1.94 5.65 -6.82
N ALA A 39 2.29 6.86 -7.28
CA ALA A 39 1.58 8.09 -6.96
C ALA A 39 0.28 8.22 -7.77
N ASN A 40 -0.76 8.76 -7.14
CA ASN A 40 -2.06 8.98 -7.77
C ASN A 40 -2.17 10.39 -8.36
N LEU A 41 -2.87 10.51 -9.51
CA LEU A 41 -3.18 11.81 -10.14
C LEU A 41 -1.95 12.70 -10.33
N VAL A 42 -0.83 12.10 -10.73
CA VAL A 42 0.48 12.77 -10.83
C VAL A 42 0.37 14.00 -11.72
N ASN A 43 0.77 15.15 -11.19
CA ASN A 43 0.68 16.46 -11.84
C ASN A 43 -0.75 16.78 -12.37
N ASN A 44 -1.79 16.27 -11.71
CA ASN A 44 -3.20 16.34 -12.16
C ASN A 44 -3.38 15.84 -13.60
N ASP A 45 -2.69 14.76 -13.94
CA ASP A 45 -2.67 14.12 -15.26
C ASP A 45 -2.16 15.01 -16.41
N ARG A 46 -1.41 16.07 -16.07
CA ARG A 46 -0.79 16.97 -17.06
C ARG A 46 0.63 16.49 -17.35
N PHE A 47 0.74 15.59 -18.31
CA PHE A 47 2.03 15.01 -18.70
C PHE A 47 2.60 15.65 -19.98
N PRO A 48 3.94 15.63 -20.16
CA PRO A 48 4.55 15.89 -21.45
C PRO A 48 4.03 14.93 -22.53
N HIS A 49 3.86 15.42 -23.75
CA HIS A 49 3.45 14.61 -24.91
C HIS A 49 4.66 14.03 -25.65
N LYS A 50 4.47 12.85 -26.24
CA LYS A 50 5.41 12.11 -27.11
C LYS A 50 6.69 11.66 -26.41
N ALA A 51 6.57 11.22 -25.16
CA ALA A 51 7.70 10.66 -24.43
C ALA A 51 8.27 9.40 -25.10
N THR A 52 9.53 9.09 -24.83
CA THR A 52 10.17 7.86 -25.28
C THR A 52 9.59 6.71 -24.48
N ILE A 53 9.59 6.82 -23.15
CA ILE A 53 9.02 5.81 -22.27
C ILE A 53 8.03 6.45 -21.31
N PHE A 54 6.87 5.80 -21.18
CA PHE A 54 6.01 5.96 -20.02
C PHE A 54 6.08 4.70 -19.16
N ALA A 55 6.33 4.86 -17.87
CA ALA A 55 6.36 3.77 -16.91
C ALA A 55 5.31 3.99 -15.81
N CYS A 56 4.62 2.92 -15.41
CA CYS A 56 3.61 2.99 -14.36
C CYS A 56 3.56 1.67 -13.59
N ASN A 57 3.14 1.74 -12.33
CA ASN A 57 2.94 0.55 -11.51
C ASN A 57 1.91 -0.42 -12.14
N ILE A 58 2.13 -1.72 -11.99
CA ILE A 58 1.14 -2.73 -12.33
C ILE A 58 -0.02 -2.65 -11.33
N HIS A 59 -1.24 -2.51 -11.86
CA HIS A 59 -2.44 -2.56 -11.04
C HIS A 59 -2.67 -3.94 -10.46
N ILE A 60 -2.70 -3.98 -9.13
CA ILE A 60 -3.08 -5.16 -8.36
C ILE A 60 -4.59 -5.04 -8.09
N GLY A 61 -5.34 -6.11 -8.35
CA GLY A 61 -6.78 -6.13 -8.09
C GLY A 61 -7.08 -6.14 -6.59
N SER A 62 -6.10 -6.58 -5.79
CA SER A 62 -6.26 -6.83 -4.37
C SER A 62 -4.95 -6.66 -3.62
N GLY A 63 -4.99 -5.91 -2.53
CA GLY A 63 -3.96 -5.93 -1.49
C GLY A 63 -4.62 -6.19 -0.15
N GLU A 64 -4.41 -5.26 0.78
CA GLU A 64 -5.19 -5.18 2.02
C GLU A 64 -6.68 -5.02 1.75
N TYR A 65 -7.05 -4.14 0.81
CA TYR A 65 -8.42 -3.98 0.36
C TYR A 65 -8.62 -4.79 -0.92
N PRO A 66 -9.68 -5.62 -1.02
CA PRO A 66 -10.70 -5.88 0.01
C PRO A 66 -10.39 -7.12 0.89
N LEU A 67 -9.27 -7.81 0.67
CA LEU A 67 -9.04 -9.16 1.24
C LEU A 67 -8.94 -9.20 2.77
N CYS A 68 -8.40 -8.15 3.39
CA CYS A 68 -8.25 -8.02 4.83
C CYS A 68 -9.47 -7.39 5.52
N PHE A 69 -10.54 -7.08 4.79
CA PHE A 69 -11.76 -6.48 5.34
C PHE A 69 -12.77 -7.57 5.68
N ASP A 70 -13.10 -7.69 6.97
CA ASP A 70 -13.97 -8.77 7.48
C ASP A 70 -15.45 -8.47 7.26
N SER A 71 -15.81 -7.20 7.04
CA SER A 71 -17.18 -6.76 6.78
C SER A 71 -17.64 -7.00 5.34
N ILE A 72 -16.71 -7.23 4.41
CA ILE A 72 -16.99 -7.39 2.98
C ILE A 72 -17.17 -8.88 2.66
N SER A 73 -18.25 -9.22 1.95
CA SER A 73 -18.50 -10.61 1.56
C SER A 73 -17.45 -11.12 0.57
N GLU A 74 -17.29 -12.44 0.44
CA GLU A 74 -16.34 -13.01 -0.51
C GLU A 74 -16.74 -12.71 -1.97
N GLU A 75 -18.03 -12.67 -2.27
CA GLU A 75 -18.57 -12.29 -3.58
C GLU A 75 -18.28 -10.81 -3.88
N GLU A 76 -18.48 -9.94 -2.90
CA GLU A 76 -18.17 -8.51 -3.01
C GLU A 76 -16.67 -8.27 -3.19
N LYS A 77 -15.82 -9.00 -2.44
CA LYS A 77 -14.37 -8.97 -2.62
C LYS A 77 -14.01 -9.29 -4.06
N VAL A 78 -14.52 -10.39 -4.63
CA VAL A 78 -14.26 -10.76 -6.03
C VAL A 78 -14.70 -9.67 -7.01
N ALA A 79 -15.88 -9.08 -6.79
CA ALA A 79 -16.38 -8.00 -7.64
C ALA A 79 -15.49 -6.75 -7.58
N ILE A 80 -15.09 -6.33 -6.38
CA ILE A 80 -14.16 -5.20 -6.17
C ILE A 80 -12.84 -5.47 -6.86
N MET A 81 -12.25 -6.66 -6.67
CA MET A 81 -10.94 -6.97 -7.23
C MET A 81 -10.96 -6.94 -8.76
N LYS A 82 -12.02 -7.48 -9.37
CA LYS A 82 -12.20 -7.41 -10.83
C LYS A 82 -12.34 -5.96 -11.30
N LYS A 83 -13.17 -5.17 -10.63
CA LYS A 83 -13.35 -3.75 -10.96
C LYS A 83 -12.03 -2.98 -10.89
N ASN A 84 -11.22 -3.20 -9.85
CA ASN A 84 -9.93 -2.55 -9.67
C ASN A 84 -8.96 -2.88 -10.83
N LEU A 85 -8.93 -4.14 -11.30
CA LEU A 85 -8.11 -4.52 -12.45
C LEU A 85 -8.58 -3.83 -13.74
N ASP A 86 -9.89 -3.81 -13.98
CA ASP A 86 -10.48 -3.17 -15.16
C ASP A 86 -10.23 -1.65 -15.16
N ASP A 87 -10.41 -1.00 -14.01
CA ASP A 87 -10.13 0.43 -13.82
C ASP A 87 -8.65 0.75 -14.09
N GLY A 88 -7.74 -0.11 -13.63
CA GLY A 88 -6.32 0.02 -13.88
C GLY A 88 -5.96 -0.04 -15.38
N ILE A 89 -6.55 -0.97 -16.13
CA ILE A 89 -6.38 -1.03 -17.59
C ILE A 89 -6.90 0.24 -18.27
N ASN A 90 -8.09 0.71 -17.86
CA ASN A 90 -8.71 1.92 -18.39
C ASN A 90 -7.88 3.18 -18.10
N GLN A 91 -7.28 3.27 -16.91
CA GLN A 91 -6.40 4.37 -16.55
C GLN A 91 -5.14 4.38 -17.41
N ILE A 92 -4.51 3.22 -17.62
CA ILE A 92 -3.35 3.11 -18.52
C ILE A 92 -3.74 3.49 -19.95
N ASP A 93 -4.89 3.04 -20.47
CA ASP A 93 -5.35 3.44 -21.80
C ASP A 93 -5.49 4.96 -21.93
N SER A 94 -6.05 5.63 -20.91
CA SER A 94 -6.12 7.08 -20.84
C SER A 94 -4.74 7.75 -20.88
N TYR A 95 -3.80 7.27 -20.07
CA TYR A 95 -2.42 7.78 -20.08
C TYR A 95 -1.72 7.57 -21.41
N LEU A 96 -1.83 6.39 -22.02
CA LEU A 96 -1.21 6.10 -23.32
C LEU A 96 -1.78 7.00 -24.42
N SER A 97 -3.09 7.26 -24.40
CA SER A 97 -3.73 8.16 -25.37
C SER A 97 -3.29 9.63 -25.21
N THR A 98 -3.05 10.05 -23.97
CA THR A 98 -2.64 11.43 -23.62
C THR A 98 -1.16 11.64 -23.86
N ILE A 99 -0.31 10.80 -23.28
CA ILE A 99 1.15 10.92 -23.34
C ILE A 99 1.66 10.55 -24.73
N GLN A 100 1.04 9.59 -25.42
CA GLN A 100 1.48 9.05 -26.71
C GLN A 100 2.95 8.60 -26.70
N PRO A 101 3.37 7.76 -25.73
CA PRO A 101 4.76 7.36 -25.61
C PRO A 101 5.15 6.38 -26.73
N LYS A 102 6.45 6.26 -27.04
CA LYS A 102 6.92 5.21 -27.97
C LYS A 102 6.87 3.83 -27.33
N TYR A 103 7.17 3.76 -26.03
CA TYR A 103 7.24 2.53 -25.26
C TYR A 103 6.46 2.69 -23.94
N PHE A 104 5.79 1.61 -23.52
CA PHE A 104 5.15 1.52 -22.21
C PHE A 104 5.84 0.43 -21.38
N LEU A 105 6.30 0.81 -20.19
CA LEU A 105 6.94 -0.10 -19.24
C LEU A 105 6.03 -0.26 -18.00
N PRO A 106 5.18 -1.30 -17.96
CA PRO A 106 4.56 -1.69 -16.71
C PRO A 106 5.66 -2.22 -15.77
N TYR A 107 5.75 -1.69 -14.57
CA TYR A 107 6.72 -2.11 -13.56
C TYR A 107 6.08 -2.15 -12.18
N GLY A 108 6.80 -2.61 -11.16
CA GLY A 108 6.25 -2.71 -9.80
C GLY A 108 5.08 -3.71 -9.71
N GLY A 109 4.50 -3.85 -8.52
CA GLY A 109 3.32 -4.69 -8.30
C GLY A 109 3.53 -6.21 -8.39
N PHE A 110 4.77 -6.69 -8.59
CA PHE A 110 5.14 -8.10 -8.55
C PHE A 110 5.28 -8.62 -7.11
N MET A 111 4.24 -8.46 -6.30
CA MET A 111 4.24 -8.89 -4.90
C MET A 111 3.66 -10.28 -4.73
N GLU A 112 4.17 -11.03 -3.75
CA GLU A 112 3.61 -12.31 -3.33
C GLU A 112 3.50 -12.35 -1.80
N ALA A 113 2.35 -12.78 -1.28
CA ALA A 113 2.17 -13.07 0.14
C ALA A 113 2.85 -14.41 0.49
N LYS A 114 4.19 -14.40 0.61
CA LYS A 114 4.99 -15.61 0.75
C LYS A 114 4.81 -16.35 2.07
N ALA A 115 4.48 -15.64 3.14
CA ALA A 115 4.37 -16.23 4.48
C ALA A 115 3.31 -17.35 4.53
N PRO A 116 3.62 -18.52 5.13
CA PRO A 116 2.67 -19.64 5.21
C PRO A 116 1.32 -19.28 5.86
N ARG A 117 1.36 -18.37 6.84
CA ARG A 117 0.19 -17.84 7.55
C ARG A 117 -0.70 -16.92 6.70
N ASP A 118 -0.24 -16.51 5.52
CA ASP A 118 -0.95 -15.62 4.59
C ASP A 118 -1.43 -16.37 3.33
N LYS A 119 -1.54 -17.71 3.40
CA LYS A 119 -1.99 -18.58 2.30
C LYS A 119 -3.26 -18.09 1.60
N ILE A 120 -4.26 -17.63 2.34
CA ILE A 120 -5.53 -17.14 1.77
C ILE A 120 -5.29 -15.90 0.89
N ILE A 121 -4.41 -15.00 1.32
CA ILE A 121 -4.05 -13.81 0.53
C ILE A 121 -3.35 -14.26 -0.75
N ARG A 122 -2.34 -15.13 -0.64
CA ARG A 122 -1.62 -15.66 -1.80
C ARG A 122 -2.54 -16.35 -2.82
N GLU A 123 -3.52 -17.12 -2.37
CA GLU A 123 -4.44 -17.85 -3.24
C GLU A 123 -5.51 -16.97 -3.92
N LYS A 124 -5.91 -15.88 -3.26
CA LYS A 124 -6.99 -15.00 -3.76
C LYS A 124 -6.49 -13.74 -4.45
N MET A 125 -5.25 -13.34 -4.18
CA MET A 125 -4.69 -12.13 -4.73
C MET A 125 -4.59 -12.24 -6.24
N ILE A 126 -5.15 -11.25 -6.94
CA ILE A 126 -5.09 -11.15 -8.39
C ILE A 126 -4.44 -9.83 -8.80
N ALA A 127 -3.66 -9.86 -9.87
CA ALA A 127 -2.98 -8.72 -10.43
C ALA A 127 -3.03 -8.76 -11.95
N ASN A 128 -2.95 -7.59 -12.58
CA ASN A 128 -2.56 -7.55 -13.97
C ASN A 128 -1.10 -8.03 -14.08
N ILE A 129 -0.72 -8.47 -15.27
CA ILE A 129 0.66 -8.77 -15.62
C ILE A 129 1.05 -7.90 -16.81
N PRO A 130 2.33 -7.74 -17.14
CA PRO A 130 2.74 -6.92 -18.29
C PRO A 130 1.93 -7.18 -19.58
N VAL A 131 1.73 -8.45 -19.94
CA VAL A 131 0.93 -8.82 -21.13
C VAL A 131 -0.54 -8.42 -21.05
N SER A 132 -1.12 -8.19 -19.86
CA SER A 132 -2.48 -7.66 -19.70
C SER A 132 -2.67 -6.31 -20.40
N TYR A 133 -1.59 -5.55 -20.57
CA TYR A 133 -1.61 -4.22 -21.21
C TYR A 133 -1.39 -4.27 -22.74
N GLU A 134 -1.21 -5.45 -23.35
CA GLU A 134 -0.91 -5.57 -24.78
C GLU A 134 -2.03 -4.98 -25.66
N SER A 135 -3.29 -5.20 -25.30
CA SER A 135 -4.44 -4.70 -26.06
C SER A 135 -4.49 -3.16 -26.11
N VAL A 136 -4.27 -2.50 -24.97
CA VAL A 136 -4.25 -1.03 -24.87
C VAL A 136 -3.00 -0.42 -25.50
N CYS A 137 -1.85 -1.12 -25.41
CA CYS A 137 -0.63 -0.72 -26.12
C CYS A 137 -0.84 -0.74 -27.64
N ASN A 138 -1.40 -1.84 -28.18
CA ASN A 138 -1.68 -2.01 -29.60
C ASN A 138 -2.67 -0.96 -30.11
N LYS A 139 -3.75 -0.71 -29.35
CA LYS A 139 -4.73 0.34 -29.65
C LYS A 139 -4.08 1.72 -29.78
N ASN A 140 -3.16 2.06 -28.88
CA ASN A 140 -2.47 3.36 -28.85
C ASN A 140 -1.17 3.39 -29.70
N LYS A 141 -0.84 2.32 -30.43
CA LYS A 141 0.40 2.19 -31.22
C LYS A 141 1.68 2.35 -30.39
N VAL A 142 1.62 1.92 -29.14
CA VAL A 142 2.73 1.94 -28.18
C VAL A 142 3.35 0.55 -28.11
N LYS A 143 4.69 0.46 -28.00
CA LYS A 143 5.38 -0.82 -27.82
C LYS A 143 5.44 -1.19 -26.33
N LEU A 144 4.96 -2.37 -25.99
CA LEU A 144 5.07 -2.90 -24.63
C LEU A 144 6.52 -3.33 -24.33
N CYS A 145 7.07 -2.84 -23.21
CA CYS A 145 8.28 -3.33 -22.58
C CYS A 145 7.90 -4.34 -21.50
N ASP A 146 7.77 -5.61 -21.87
CA ASP A 146 7.37 -6.68 -20.93
C ASP A 146 8.53 -7.08 -20.00
N ALA A 147 8.38 -6.79 -18.71
CA ALA A 147 9.36 -7.09 -17.68
C ALA A 147 9.54 -8.60 -17.41
N ASN A 148 8.60 -9.46 -17.83
CA ASN A 148 8.76 -10.91 -17.79
C ASN A 148 9.66 -11.43 -18.92
N GLU A 149 9.77 -10.70 -20.04
CA GLU A 149 10.63 -11.07 -21.16
C GLU A 149 12.07 -10.56 -20.98
N ALA A 150 12.23 -9.37 -20.41
CA ALA A 150 13.53 -8.74 -20.20
C ALA A 150 13.50 -7.82 -18.98
N THR A 151 14.60 -7.78 -18.22
CA THR A 151 14.75 -6.89 -17.06
C THR A 151 15.68 -5.71 -17.33
N VAL A 152 16.31 -5.69 -18.50
CA VAL A 152 17.12 -4.57 -18.99
C VAL A 152 16.64 -4.16 -20.39
N PHE A 153 16.48 -2.86 -20.60
CA PHE A 153 16.13 -2.24 -21.87
C PHE A 153 17.14 -1.12 -22.17
N GLU A 154 17.94 -1.28 -23.22
CA GLU A 154 18.98 -0.31 -23.61
C GLU A 154 18.53 0.54 -24.79
N PHE A 155 18.65 1.87 -24.64
CA PHE A 155 18.22 2.84 -25.64
C PHE A 155 19.39 3.61 -26.23
N MET A 156 19.34 3.86 -27.55
CA MET A 156 20.18 4.83 -28.24
C MET A 156 19.31 5.99 -28.72
N GLY A 157 19.46 7.16 -28.09
CA GLY A 157 18.49 8.24 -28.25
C GLY A 157 17.09 7.74 -27.85
N SER A 158 16.12 7.83 -28.75
CA SER A 158 14.74 7.38 -28.48
C SER A 158 14.40 5.98 -29.02
N HIS A 159 15.41 5.21 -29.42
CA HIS A 159 15.24 3.88 -30.02
C HIS A 159 15.75 2.78 -29.10
N LEU A 160 14.92 1.76 -28.86
CA LEU A 160 15.31 0.55 -28.13
C LEU A 160 16.22 -0.31 -29.01
N GLU A 161 17.47 -0.53 -28.58
CA GLU A 161 18.47 -1.30 -29.29
C GLU A 161 18.54 -2.75 -28.79
N LYS A 162 18.47 -2.94 -27.47
CA LYS A 162 18.60 -4.26 -26.84
C LYS A 162 17.64 -4.43 -25.68
N LYS A 163 17.20 -5.67 -25.48
CA LYS A 163 16.53 -6.13 -24.27
C LYS A 163 17.10 -7.49 -23.86
N TYR A 164 17.36 -7.69 -22.57
CA TYR A 164 17.91 -8.94 -22.07
C TYR A 164 17.65 -9.13 -20.57
N VAL A 165 17.86 -10.37 -20.09
CA VAL A 165 17.89 -10.72 -18.67
C VAL A 165 19.35 -10.94 -18.27
N PRO A 166 19.92 -10.16 -17.33
CA PRO A 166 21.28 -10.37 -16.87
C PRO A 166 21.44 -11.74 -16.21
N SER A 167 22.57 -12.41 -16.45
CA SER A 167 22.97 -13.62 -15.72
C SER A 167 23.50 -13.24 -14.32
N ARG A 168 22.66 -12.63 -13.48
CA ARG A 168 23.00 -12.38 -12.08
C ARG A 168 22.27 -13.40 -11.20
N PRO A 169 22.93 -13.97 -10.18
CA PRO A 169 22.22 -14.82 -9.22
C PRO A 169 21.15 -13.96 -8.52
N SER A 170 19.90 -14.41 -8.56
CA SER A 170 18.84 -13.82 -7.74
C SER A 170 19.11 -14.19 -6.29
N ILE A 171 18.95 -13.23 -5.38
CA ILE A 171 18.84 -13.54 -3.95
C ILE A 171 17.42 -14.07 -3.77
N ASN A 172 17.30 -15.36 -3.47
CA ASN A 172 16.02 -15.99 -3.23
C ASN A 172 15.81 -16.07 -1.71
N VAL A 173 14.79 -15.38 -1.20
CA VAL A 173 14.28 -15.61 0.15
C VAL A 173 13.61 -16.98 0.16
N THR A 174 13.99 -17.91 1.04
CA THR A 174 13.36 -19.24 1.13
C THR A 174 12.16 -19.23 2.07
N ASP A 175 11.39 -20.33 2.08
CA ASP A 175 10.29 -20.48 3.05
C ASP A 175 10.85 -20.61 4.48
N GLU A 176 12.02 -21.23 4.65
CA GLU A 176 12.72 -21.29 5.94
C GLU A 176 13.13 -19.90 6.44
N ASP A 177 13.62 -19.02 5.57
CA ASP A 177 13.97 -17.64 5.94
C ASP A 177 12.74 -16.92 6.51
N VAL A 178 11.59 -17.04 5.85
CA VAL A 178 10.33 -16.43 6.29
C VAL A 178 9.85 -17.02 7.62
N VAL A 179 9.91 -18.34 7.77
CA VAL A 179 9.49 -19.02 9.02
C VAL A 179 10.42 -18.67 10.19
N SER A 180 11.73 -18.54 9.92
CA SER A 180 12.73 -18.14 10.89
C SER A 180 12.47 -16.72 11.39
N GLU A 181 12.21 -15.77 10.48
CA GLU A 181 11.90 -14.39 10.84
C GLU A 181 10.61 -14.29 11.67
N ILE A 182 9.55 -14.98 11.26
CA ILE A 182 8.30 -15.02 12.03
C ILE A 182 8.52 -15.59 13.43
N SER A 183 9.31 -16.66 13.55
CA SER A 183 9.63 -17.29 14.84
C SER A 183 10.40 -16.33 15.75
N TYR A 184 11.40 -15.64 15.20
CA TYR A 184 12.18 -14.64 15.91
C TYR A 184 11.31 -13.49 16.44
N ILE A 185 10.46 -12.90 15.59
CA ILE A 185 9.55 -11.81 15.98
C ILE A 185 8.59 -12.29 17.07
N LYS A 186 8.03 -13.50 16.94
CA LYS A 186 7.14 -14.07 17.96
C LYS A 186 7.80 -14.25 19.31
N GLU A 187 9.06 -14.69 19.33
CA GLU A 187 9.83 -14.85 20.56
C GLU A 187 10.15 -13.49 21.19
N LYS A 188 10.65 -12.55 20.39
CA LYS A 188 11.06 -11.22 20.85
C LYS A 188 9.87 -10.40 21.37
N PHE A 189 8.72 -10.45 20.69
CA PHE A 189 7.55 -9.60 20.96
C PHE A 189 6.33 -10.38 21.45
N HIS A 190 6.52 -11.40 22.29
CA HIS A 190 5.42 -12.25 22.77
C HIS A 190 4.50 -11.59 23.82
N GLU A 191 5.00 -10.63 24.60
CA GLU A 191 4.30 -10.06 25.75
C GLU A 191 3.56 -8.77 25.41
N ILE A 192 2.29 -8.64 25.83
CA ILE A 192 1.53 -7.39 25.70
C ILE A 192 1.82 -6.50 26.91
N LYS A 193 2.66 -5.48 26.72
CA LYS A 193 3.05 -4.50 27.74
C LYS A 193 1.96 -3.43 27.91
N ASN A 194 0.97 -3.70 28.76
CA ASN A 194 -0.20 -2.84 28.94
C ASN A 194 0.14 -1.35 29.16
N GLY A 195 1.10 -1.03 30.02
CA GLY A 195 1.50 0.37 30.29
C GLY A 195 1.98 1.08 29.04
N LEU A 196 2.90 0.45 28.29
CA LEU A 196 3.44 0.98 27.05
C LEU A 196 2.36 1.18 25.98
N VAL A 197 1.40 0.26 25.87
CA VAL A 197 0.26 0.41 24.94
C VAL A 197 -0.54 1.66 25.25
N LEU A 198 -0.87 1.89 26.54
CA LEU A 198 -1.63 3.07 26.93
C LEU A 198 -0.82 4.35 26.67
N GLU A 199 0.44 4.38 27.10
CA GLU A 199 1.36 5.52 26.88
C GLU A 199 1.52 5.85 25.39
N TYR A 200 1.67 4.84 24.52
CA TYR A 200 1.81 5.03 23.07
C TYR A 200 0.64 5.81 22.48
N PHE A 201 -0.60 5.54 22.90
CA PHE A 201 -1.76 6.26 22.36
C PHE A 201 -2.02 7.57 23.10
N GLU A 202 -1.92 7.59 24.43
CA GLU A 202 -2.21 8.76 25.26
C GLU A 202 -1.22 9.92 25.02
N ASN A 203 0.05 9.59 24.71
CA ASN A 203 1.07 10.59 24.38
C ASN A 203 1.12 10.94 22.88
N SER A 204 0.27 10.31 22.06
CA SER A 204 0.31 10.53 20.61
C SER A 204 -0.10 11.94 20.20
N ASN A 205 -0.85 12.69 21.02
CA ASN A 205 -1.43 14.01 20.66
C ASN A 205 -2.32 13.99 19.40
N PHE A 206 -2.68 12.83 18.86
CA PHE A 206 -3.59 12.72 17.73
C PHE A 206 -5.02 13.11 18.16
N ASN A 207 -5.69 13.95 17.36
CA ASN A 207 -7.07 14.36 17.63
C ASN A 207 -7.90 14.21 16.35
N ASP A 208 -9.00 13.46 16.46
CA ASP A 208 -9.96 13.23 15.39
C ASP A 208 -11.27 12.70 16.00
N GLN A 209 -12.40 12.86 15.32
CA GLN A 209 -13.69 12.27 15.71
C GLN A 209 -13.70 10.76 15.39
N LEU A 210 -12.81 10.03 16.07
CA LEU A 210 -12.48 8.63 15.82
C LEU A 210 -12.35 7.86 17.14
N SER A 211 -13.02 6.72 17.19
CA SER A 211 -12.92 5.69 18.21
C SER A 211 -12.23 4.47 17.61
N LEU A 212 -11.02 4.16 18.08
CA LEU A 212 -10.25 2.99 17.65
C LEU A 212 -10.45 1.84 18.64
N TYR A 213 -10.82 0.68 18.13
CA TYR A 213 -10.77 -0.59 18.83
C TYR A 213 -9.65 -1.43 18.22
N LEU A 214 -8.77 -1.94 19.07
CA LEU A 214 -7.57 -2.63 18.62
C LEU A 214 -7.39 -3.93 19.39
N SER A 215 -7.42 -5.06 18.68
CA SER A 215 -7.29 -6.40 19.26
C SER A 215 -5.97 -7.06 18.86
N TRP A 216 -5.28 -7.62 19.86
CA TRP A 216 -4.17 -8.56 19.64
C TRP A 216 -4.75 -9.94 19.34
N THR A 217 -4.34 -10.55 18.24
CA THR A 217 -4.89 -11.85 17.80
C THR A 217 -3.85 -12.90 17.50
N SER A 218 -4.30 -14.15 17.36
CA SER A 218 -3.55 -15.26 16.75
C SER A 218 -3.26 -15.02 15.26
N ASP A 219 -2.41 -15.85 14.66
CA ASP A 219 -2.03 -15.78 13.24
C ASP A 219 -3.22 -15.81 12.27
N ASP A 220 -4.26 -16.56 12.62
CA ASP A 220 -5.49 -16.76 11.86
C ASP A 220 -6.59 -15.74 12.19
N PHE A 221 -6.31 -14.79 13.09
CA PHE A 221 -7.24 -13.76 13.56
C PHE A 221 -8.50 -14.29 14.26
N LEU A 222 -8.51 -15.56 14.69
CA LEU A 222 -9.66 -16.20 15.35
C LEU A 222 -9.64 -15.99 16.87
N SER A 223 -8.47 -16.12 17.50
CA SER A 223 -8.32 -15.90 18.94
C SER A 223 -7.99 -14.44 19.22
N ILE A 224 -8.72 -13.81 20.14
CA ILE A 224 -8.44 -12.46 20.63
C ILE A 224 -7.83 -12.58 22.03
N TYR A 225 -6.63 -12.04 22.22
CA TYR A 225 -5.92 -12.07 23.51
C TYR A 225 -6.30 -10.90 24.41
N LYS A 226 -6.35 -9.69 23.85
CA LYS A 226 -6.75 -8.45 24.52
C LYS A 226 -7.34 -7.48 23.50
N THR A 227 -8.18 -6.58 23.97
CA THR A 227 -8.66 -5.44 23.18
C THR A 227 -8.48 -4.15 23.97
N VAL A 228 -7.94 -3.13 23.31
CA VAL A 228 -7.87 -1.77 23.82
C VAL A 228 -8.85 -0.89 23.03
N TYR A 229 -9.49 0.02 23.73
CA TYR A 229 -10.27 1.11 23.16
C TYR A 229 -9.50 2.41 23.32
N ILE A 230 -9.42 3.19 22.25
CA ILE A 230 -8.82 4.51 22.20
C ILE A 230 -9.86 5.50 21.68
N ASP A 231 -10.07 6.57 22.43
CA ASP A 231 -10.89 7.71 22.03
C ASP A 231 -9.97 8.87 21.63
N PHE A 232 -10.05 9.31 20.37
CA PHE A 232 -9.28 10.45 19.85
C PHE A 232 -10.08 11.76 19.81
N SER A 233 -11.36 11.76 20.21
CA SER A 233 -12.28 12.88 20.01
C SER A 233 -12.15 14.03 21.02
N GLY A 234 -11.50 13.78 22.17
CA GLY A 234 -11.29 14.78 23.22
C GLY A 234 -9.98 15.56 23.08
N ASP A 235 -9.73 16.50 23.98
CA ASP A 235 -8.51 17.34 24.00
C ASP A 235 -7.20 16.53 23.97
N LYS A 236 -7.22 15.31 24.50
CA LYS A 236 -6.13 14.34 24.45
C LYS A 236 -6.68 12.92 24.24
N PRO A 237 -5.94 12.05 23.54
CA PRO A 237 -6.30 10.64 23.43
C PRO A 237 -6.46 9.99 24.80
N ARG A 238 -7.43 9.08 24.93
CA ARG A 238 -7.63 8.28 26.14
C ARG A 238 -7.69 6.82 25.76
N ALA A 239 -6.93 5.96 26.43
CA ALA A 239 -6.89 4.54 26.14
C ALA A 239 -7.32 3.72 27.35
N LYS A 240 -8.02 2.60 27.12
CA LYS A 240 -8.31 1.62 28.17
C LYS A 240 -8.51 0.21 27.61
N PHE A 241 -8.04 -0.79 28.34
CA PHE A 241 -8.34 -2.18 28.02
C PHE A 241 -9.81 -2.52 28.32
N LEU A 242 -10.38 -3.41 27.52
CA LEU A 242 -11.77 -3.85 27.62
C LEU A 242 -11.84 -5.32 28.06
N ASP A 243 -12.67 -5.61 29.06
CA ASP A 243 -12.89 -6.99 29.53
C ASP A 243 -13.92 -7.76 28.69
N ASN A 244 -14.93 -7.08 28.13
CA ASN A 244 -16.05 -7.68 27.41
C ASN A 244 -16.32 -6.97 26.08
N PHE A 245 -15.31 -6.93 25.20
CA PHE A 245 -15.44 -6.30 23.89
C PHE A 245 -16.40 -7.08 22.97
N ASN A 246 -17.36 -6.38 22.36
CA ASN A 246 -18.29 -6.95 21.39
C ASN A 246 -18.51 -5.97 20.23
N TRP A 247 -17.78 -6.19 19.14
CA TRP A 247 -17.87 -5.36 17.95
C TRP A 247 -19.28 -5.35 17.31
N GLY A 248 -19.93 -6.52 17.22
CA GLY A 248 -21.26 -6.64 16.63
C GLY A 248 -22.34 -5.84 17.38
N LYS A 249 -22.19 -5.70 18.71
CA LYS A 249 -23.06 -4.83 19.52
C LYS A 249 -22.81 -3.36 19.19
N LEU A 250 -21.55 -2.92 19.18
CA LEU A 250 -21.17 -1.55 18.83
C LEU A 250 -21.69 -1.14 17.46
N LYS A 251 -21.59 -2.02 16.46
CA LYS A 251 -22.13 -1.76 15.12
C LYS A 251 -23.64 -1.51 15.10
N LYS A 252 -24.40 -2.20 15.95
CA LYS A 252 -25.87 -2.03 16.04
C LYS A 252 -26.28 -0.79 16.80
N GLU A 253 -25.44 -0.33 17.72
CA GLU A 253 -25.66 0.86 18.53
C GLU A 253 -25.14 2.14 17.86
N PHE A 254 -24.35 2.00 16.78
CA PHE A 254 -23.90 3.13 15.99
C PHE A 254 -25.08 3.81 15.29
N ASP A 255 -25.24 5.10 15.53
CA ASP A 255 -26.27 5.93 14.92
C ASP A 255 -25.60 6.99 14.02
N PRO A 256 -25.76 6.90 12.70
CA PRO A 256 -25.16 7.86 11.76
C PRO A 256 -25.78 9.25 11.83
N ASP A 257 -26.97 9.40 12.41
CA ASP A 257 -27.71 10.67 12.45
C ASP A 257 -27.29 11.55 13.65
N PHE A 258 -26.49 11.02 14.57
CA PHE A 258 -25.89 11.75 15.68
C PHE A 258 -24.42 12.04 15.40
N GLU A 259 -23.89 13.14 15.97
CA GLU A 259 -22.45 13.45 16.02
C GLU A 259 -21.73 12.39 16.88
N SER A 260 -21.56 11.21 16.31
CA SER A 260 -20.85 10.08 16.90
C SER A 260 -19.48 9.93 16.25
N ASN A 261 -18.50 9.49 17.04
CA ASN A 261 -17.19 9.16 16.50
C ASN A 261 -17.33 8.08 15.43
N ARG A 262 -16.57 8.20 14.34
CA ARG A 262 -16.31 7.04 13.48
C ARG A 262 -15.71 5.92 14.30
N LEU A 263 -16.10 4.69 14.00
CA LEU A 263 -15.60 3.50 14.66
C LEU A 263 -14.65 2.76 13.72
N LEU A 264 -13.42 2.57 14.15
CA LEU A 264 -12.43 1.75 13.45
C LEU A 264 -12.08 0.55 14.33
N TYR A 265 -12.20 -0.66 13.79
CA TYR A 265 -11.80 -1.88 14.45
C TYR A 265 -10.67 -2.57 13.69
N LEU A 266 -9.53 -2.72 14.37
CA LEU A 266 -8.34 -3.38 13.84
C LEU A 266 -8.05 -4.64 14.67
N LYS A 267 -7.91 -5.77 13.99
CA LYS A 267 -7.34 -6.99 14.56
C LYS A 267 -5.94 -7.16 14.03
N VAL A 268 -4.93 -7.26 14.88
CA VAL A 268 -3.53 -7.33 14.48
C VAL A 268 -2.87 -8.53 15.15
N ARG A 269 -2.03 -9.27 14.42
CA ARG A 269 -1.26 -10.37 14.99
C ARG A 269 -0.42 -9.86 16.16
N ARG A 270 -0.49 -10.57 17.29
CA ARG A 270 -0.01 -10.08 18.59
C ARG A 270 1.42 -9.54 18.54
N GLU A 271 2.34 -10.34 18.01
CA GLU A 271 3.77 -10.00 17.97
C GLU A 271 4.06 -8.81 17.06
N ILE A 272 3.30 -8.65 15.97
CA ILE A 272 3.45 -7.53 15.05
C ILE A 272 2.96 -6.24 15.69
N LEU A 273 1.84 -6.29 16.41
CA LEU A 273 1.33 -5.11 17.10
C LEU A 273 2.23 -4.69 18.26
N ASN A 274 2.77 -5.66 18.99
CA ASN A 274 3.76 -5.40 20.04
C ASN A 274 5.01 -4.75 19.45
N GLN A 275 5.56 -5.30 18.37
CA GLN A 275 6.72 -4.71 17.69
C GLN A 275 6.43 -3.28 17.22
N LEU A 276 5.27 -3.07 16.56
CA LEU A 276 4.88 -1.75 16.06
C LEU A 276 4.87 -0.70 17.17
N ILE A 277 4.34 -1.04 18.34
CA ILE A 277 4.24 -0.11 19.47
C ILE A 277 5.61 0.07 20.13
N GLU A 278 6.36 -1.00 20.33
CA GLU A 278 7.67 -0.97 21.01
C GLU A 278 8.76 -0.27 20.20
N GLU A 279 8.74 -0.42 18.89
CA GLU A 279 9.75 0.14 17.98
C GLU A 279 9.22 1.35 17.20
N SER A 280 7.98 1.79 17.46
CA SER A 280 7.33 2.92 16.78
C SER A 280 7.38 2.80 15.26
N LEU A 281 6.94 1.66 14.75
CA LEU A 281 6.96 1.39 13.31
C LEU A 281 5.75 2.01 12.60
N PRO A 282 5.88 2.33 11.30
CA PRO A 282 4.76 2.83 10.51
C PRO A 282 3.60 1.84 10.44
N TRP A 283 2.38 2.30 10.67
CA TRP A 283 1.18 1.46 10.66
C TRP A 283 0.85 0.87 9.28
N GLU A 284 1.14 1.62 8.22
CA GLU A 284 0.91 1.19 6.84
C GLU A 284 1.71 -0.07 6.48
N ASN A 285 2.90 -0.29 7.09
CA ASN A 285 3.68 -1.51 6.86
C ASN A 285 2.96 -2.77 7.39
N VAL A 286 2.23 -2.64 8.50
CA VAL A 286 1.44 -3.74 9.08
C VAL A 286 0.23 -4.05 8.20
N ALA A 287 -0.36 -3.01 7.61
CA ALA A 287 -1.50 -3.11 6.70
C ALA A 287 -1.10 -3.77 5.37
N ALA A 288 -0.09 -3.20 4.69
CA ALA A 288 0.47 -3.70 3.44
C ALA A 288 1.08 -5.12 3.58
N GLY A 289 1.59 -5.46 4.77
CA GLY A 289 2.10 -6.79 5.10
C GLY A 289 1.04 -7.84 5.43
N TYR A 290 -0.26 -7.52 5.30
CA TYR A 290 -1.41 -8.40 5.60
C TYR A 290 -1.52 -8.86 7.06
N GLN A 291 -0.83 -8.16 7.97
CA GLN A 291 -0.74 -8.51 9.39
C GLN A 291 -1.94 -8.03 10.23
N MET A 292 -2.92 -7.39 9.59
CA MET A 292 -4.14 -6.92 10.23
C MET A 292 -5.42 -7.22 9.45
N ARG A 293 -6.57 -7.15 10.14
CA ARG A 293 -7.92 -7.18 9.56
C ARG A 293 -8.70 -5.95 9.98
N PHE A 294 -9.57 -5.51 9.08
CA PHE A 294 -10.30 -4.25 9.17
C PHE A 294 -11.80 -4.49 9.28
N ASP A 295 -12.42 -3.71 10.15
CA ASP A 295 -13.85 -3.40 10.08
C ASP A 295 -14.03 -1.95 10.52
N ARG A 296 -15.01 -1.24 9.96
CA ARG A 296 -15.20 0.19 10.19
C ARG A 296 -16.64 0.60 9.95
N ILE A 297 -17.11 1.55 10.73
CA ILE A 297 -18.41 2.20 10.54
C ILE A 297 -18.27 3.70 10.80
N PRO A 298 -18.69 4.57 9.87
CA PRO A 298 -19.10 4.26 8.49
C PRO A 298 -17.92 3.73 7.66
N ASP A 299 -18.21 3.23 6.45
CA ASP A 299 -17.21 2.66 5.54
C ASP A 299 -16.35 3.76 4.86
N ILE A 300 -15.55 4.48 5.66
CA ILE A 300 -14.75 5.62 5.24
C ILE A 300 -13.27 5.44 5.53
N TYR A 301 -12.40 5.97 4.67
CA TYR A 301 -10.96 5.89 4.87
C TYR A 301 -10.50 6.96 5.88
N ASN A 302 -9.96 6.53 7.03
CA ASN A 302 -9.50 7.41 8.10
C ASN A 302 -8.12 7.99 7.77
N GLN A 303 -8.03 8.84 6.74
CA GLN A 303 -6.78 9.37 6.20
C GLN A 303 -5.89 10.03 7.26
N GLU A 304 -6.47 10.85 8.14
CA GLU A 304 -5.73 11.55 9.20
C GLU A 304 -5.04 10.57 10.15
N PHE A 305 -5.72 9.49 10.55
CA PHE A 305 -5.14 8.44 11.39
C PHE A 305 -3.95 7.78 10.70
N TRP A 306 -4.12 7.32 9.46
CA TRP A 306 -3.05 6.63 8.73
C TRP A 306 -1.86 7.57 8.48
N CYS A 307 -2.11 8.81 8.04
CA CYS A 307 -1.05 9.79 7.82
C CYS A 307 -0.27 10.07 9.12
N TYR A 308 -0.98 10.29 10.23
CA TYR A 308 -0.36 10.62 11.50
C TYR A 308 0.51 9.49 12.03
N PHE A 309 -0.05 8.29 12.14
CA PHE A 309 0.62 7.15 12.74
C PHE A 309 1.63 6.45 11.81
N THR A 310 1.61 6.72 10.50
CA THR A 310 2.64 6.26 9.56
C THR A 310 3.77 7.27 9.39
N ASN A 311 3.48 8.58 9.31
CA ASN A 311 4.44 9.57 8.83
C ASN A 311 4.82 10.65 9.84
N GLN A 312 4.06 10.84 10.93
CA GLN A 312 4.30 11.95 11.85
C GLN A 312 4.75 11.43 13.21
N TYR A 313 3.97 10.51 13.80
CA TYR A 313 4.18 10.07 15.17
C TYR A 313 5.51 9.32 15.35
N ILE A 314 5.91 8.54 14.35
CA ILE A 314 7.14 7.72 14.39
C ILE A 314 8.44 8.55 14.38
N TYR A 315 8.38 9.84 14.04
CA TYR A 315 9.54 10.74 14.05
C TYR A 315 9.59 11.66 15.28
N GLN A 316 8.59 11.58 16.16
CA GLN A 316 8.62 12.34 17.41
C GLN A 316 9.59 11.66 18.40
N PRO A 317 10.51 12.42 19.03
CA PRO A 317 11.32 11.87 20.11
C PRO A 317 10.38 11.45 21.25
N GLN A 318 10.34 10.15 21.52
CA GLN A 318 9.54 9.54 22.59
C GLN A 318 10.18 9.69 23.96
#